data_AF-L9W6D3-F1
#
_entry.id   AF-L9W6D3-F1
#
_cell.length_a   1.000
_cell.length_b   1.000
_cell.length_c   1.000
_cell.angle_alpha   90.00
_cell.angle_beta   90.00
_cell.angle_gamma   90.00
#
_symmetry.space_group_name_H-M   'P 1'
#
loop_
_entity.id
_entity.type
_entity.pdbx_description
1 polymer ?
#
loop_
_entity_poly.entity_id
_entity_poly.type
_entity_poly.pdbx_seq_one_letter_code
_entity_poly.pdbx_strand_id
1 'polypeptide(L)'
;MTSTDPNDPIADALLGESTYERLRVERYALIKRRIPQKLVYQSGLLLVLALVVPIAATYPSSVRAAFPGGEPLWASPLVLWVGVCAGAIQLGTASCLIAVSIVRRSREPELSEAAAHTLLNVEDVASMFGLATGGFAILLTVGFFLLGHAGGETFQSVITAAPQNPYEQTGVSVPVIAVGTAAAISSAVVYLCSRYLRSTAA
;
A
#
# COMPACT_ATOMS: atom_id res chain seq x y z
N MET A 1 3.01 27.59 -27.05
CA MET A 1 2.03 26.66 -27.66
C MET A 1 1.16 26.14 -26.54
N THR A 2 0.02 26.78 -26.30
CA THR A 2 -1.00 26.33 -25.35
C THR A 2 -1.73 25.14 -25.97
N SER A 3 -1.63 23.96 -25.34
CA SER A 3 -2.45 22.82 -25.72
C SER A 3 -3.90 23.11 -25.30
N THR A 4 -4.73 23.53 -26.25
CA THR A 4 -6.18 23.60 -26.08
C THR A 4 -6.74 22.17 -26.14
N ASP A 5 -6.45 21.38 -25.12
CA ASP A 5 -7.15 20.11 -24.91
C ASP A 5 -8.47 20.45 -24.18
N PRO A 6 -9.64 20.27 -24.82
CA PRO A 6 -10.94 20.55 -24.20
C PRO A 6 -11.25 19.68 -22.98
N ASN A 7 -10.42 18.66 -22.68
CA ASN A 7 -10.53 17.81 -21.49
C ASN A 7 -9.35 17.99 -20.51
N ASP A 8 -8.69 19.15 -20.50
CA ASP A 8 -7.58 19.39 -19.57
C ASP A 8 -8.08 19.35 -18.10
N PRO A 9 -7.66 18.35 -17.30
CA PRO A 9 -8.11 18.20 -15.92
C PRO A 9 -7.59 19.30 -14.98
N ILE A 10 -6.58 20.08 -15.40
CA ILE A 10 -6.07 21.25 -14.67
C ILE A 10 -7.01 22.44 -14.91
N ALA A 11 -7.36 22.70 -16.17
CA ALA A 11 -8.29 23.78 -16.52
C ALA A 11 -9.68 23.54 -15.90
N ASP A 12 -10.18 22.31 -15.94
CA ASP A 12 -11.47 21.91 -15.33
C ASP A 12 -11.47 22.11 -13.80
N ALA A 13 -10.36 21.79 -13.13
CA ALA A 13 -10.23 22.01 -11.69
C ALA A 13 -10.11 23.49 -11.29
N LEU A 14 -9.48 24.32 -12.12
CA LEU A 14 -9.31 25.76 -11.84
C LEU A 14 -10.56 26.57 -12.17
N LEU A 15 -11.28 26.18 -13.23
CA LEU A 15 -12.49 26.86 -13.72
C LEU A 15 -13.78 26.27 -13.14
N GLY A 16 -13.72 25.07 -12.58
CA GLY A 16 -14.85 24.39 -11.94
C GLY A 16 -15.23 24.97 -10.59
N GLU A 17 -16.41 24.60 -10.10
CA GLU A 17 -16.97 25.12 -8.84
C GLU A 17 -16.41 24.42 -7.58
N SER A 18 -15.57 23.41 -7.74
CA SER A 18 -14.97 22.67 -6.61
C SER A 18 -13.78 23.43 -6.01
N THR A 19 -14.01 24.08 -4.87
CA THR A 19 -12.97 24.72 -4.04
C THR A 19 -11.84 23.74 -3.69
N TYR A 20 -12.16 22.47 -3.44
CA TYR A 20 -11.17 21.45 -3.12
C TYR A 20 -10.27 21.10 -4.32
N GLU A 21 -10.83 20.89 -5.51
CA GLU A 21 -10.03 20.54 -6.71
C GLU A 21 -9.13 21.68 -7.13
N ARG A 22 -9.61 22.92 -7.05
CA ARG A 22 -8.82 24.13 -7.29
C ARG A 22 -7.62 24.20 -6.35
N LEU A 23 -7.85 24.11 -5.04
CA LEU A 23 -6.78 24.14 -4.03
C LEU A 23 -5.80 22.96 -4.17
N ARG A 24 -6.26 21.77 -4.57
CA ARG A 24 -5.38 20.62 -4.80
C ARG A 24 -4.40 20.86 -5.94
N VAL A 25 -4.84 21.53 -7.01
CA VAL A 25 -4.01 21.85 -8.18
C VAL A 25 -3.00 22.95 -7.86
N GLU A 26 -3.41 23.96 -7.09
CA GLU A 26 -2.55 25.08 -6.68
C GLU A 26 -1.48 24.67 -5.66
N ARG A 27 -1.78 23.69 -4.80
CA ARG A 27 -0.88 23.27 -3.73
C ARG A 27 0.24 22.37 -4.24
N TYR A 28 1.45 22.58 -3.69
CA TYR A 28 2.53 21.60 -3.81
C TYR A 28 2.22 20.36 -2.98
N ALA A 29 1.86 19.26 -3.64
CA ALA A 29 1.74 17.93 -3.05
C ALA A 29 2.86 17.02 -3.57
N LEU A 30 3.44 16.20 -2.69
CA LEU A 30 4.46 15.19 -3.08
C LEU A 30 3.89 14.18 -4.08
N ILE A 31 2.59 13.87 -3.98
CA ILE A 31 1.89 12.95 -4.87
C ILE A 31 0.65 13.66 -5.43
N LYS A 32 0.82 14.33 -6.58
CA LYS A 32 -0.22 15.16 -7.25
C LYS A 32 -1.38 14.38 -7.89
N ARG A 33 -1.50 13.08 -7.61
CA ARG A 33 -2.52 12.22 -8.23
C ARG A 33 -3.85 12.31 -7.49
N ARG A 34 -4.96 12.06 -8.20
CA ARG A 34 -6.30 12.01 -7.60
C ARG A 34 -6.42 10.83 -6.63
N ILE A 35 -7.29 10.96 -5.61
CA ILE A 35 -7.51 9.91 -4.59
C ILE A 35 -7.77 8.52 -5.20
N PRO A 36 -8.64 8.34 -6.21
CA PRO A 36 -8.85 7.01 -6.81
C PRO A 36 -7.57 6.39 -7.36
N GLN A 37 -6.66 7.19 -7.94
CA GLN A 37 -5.39 6.69 -8.47
C GLN A 37 -4.43 6.28 -7.33
N LYS A 38 -4.40 7.03 -6.23
CA LYS A 38 -3.61 6.68 -5.03
C LYS A 38 -4.05 5.34 -4.45
N LEU A 39 -5.36 5.11 -4.36
CA LEU A 39 -5.93 3.82 -3.92
C LEU A 39 -5.56 2.65 -4.85
N VAL A 40 -5.47 2.86 -6.17
CA VAL A 40 -4.98 1.83 -7.10
C VAL A 40 -3.53 1.45 -6.78
N TYR A 41 -2.67 2.42 -6.48
CA TYR A 41 -1.29 2.13 -6.07
C TYR A 41 -1.22 1.35 -4.76
N GLN A 42 -2.02 1.72 -3.75
CA GLN A 42 -2.07 0.99 -2.48
C GLN A 42 -2.60 -0.43 -2.65
N SER A 43 -3.61 -0.63 -3.49
CA SER A 43 -4.08 -1.96 -3.88
C SER A 43 -2.96 -2.76 -4.56
N GLY A 44 -2.20 -2.16 -5.48
CA GLY A 44 -1.05 -2.80 -6.11
C GLY A 44 0.01 -3.23 -5.11
N LEU A 45 0.33 -2.37 -4.12
CA LEU A 45 1.27 -2.69 -3.06
C LEU A 45 0.78 -3.83 -2.16
N LEU A 46 -0.50 -3.85 -1.80
CA LEU A 46 -1.11 -4.97 -1.08
C LEU A 46 -1.06 -6.28 -1.89
N LEU A 47 -1.22 -6.20 -3.22
CA LEU A 47 -1.07 -7.37 -4.09
C LEU A 47 0.39 -7.84 -4.14
N VAL A 48 1.36 -6.92 -4.17
CA VAL A 48 2.78 -7.25 -4.05
C VAL A 48 3.07 -7.95 -2.73
N LEU A 49 2.50 -7.47 -1.61
CA LEU A 49 2.60 -8.16 -0.33
C LEU A 49 2.01 -9.57 -0.38
N ALA A 50 0.91 -9.78 -1.11
CA ALA A 50 0.32 -11.11 -1.26
C ALA A 50 1.25 -12.11 -1.98
N LEU A 51 2.24 -11.65 -2.75
CA LEU A 51 3.22 -12.51 -3.43
C LEU A 51 4.12 -13.29 -2.46
N VAL A 52 4.19 -12.91 -1.17
CA VAL A 52 4.94 -13.71 -0.17
C VAL A 52 4.48 -15.17 -0.12
N VAL A 53 3.21 -15.45 -0.43
CA VAL A 53 2.65 -16.81 -0.46
C VAL A 53 3.19 -17.63 -1.62
N PRO A 54 3.03 -17.24 -2.90
CA PRO A 54 3.61 -18.00 -4.00
C PRO A 54 5.15 -18.06 -3.94
N ILE A 55 5.81 -17.03 -3.39
CA ILE A 55 7.26 -17.06 -3.15
C ILE A 55 7.59 -18.17 -2.14
N ALA A 56 7.01 -18.13 -0.94
CA ALA A 56 7.29 -19.13 0.10
C ALA A 56 6.88 -20.56 -0.32
N ALA A 57 5.81 -20.71 -1.09
CA ALA A 57 5.36 -22.00 -1.63
C ALA A 57 6.36 -22.62 -2.62
N THR A 58 7.19 -21.81 -3.27
CA THR A 58 8.13 -22.25 -4.30
C THR A 58 9.58 -22.33 -3.80
N TYR A 59 9.80 -22.29 -2.48
CA TYR A 59 11.15 -22.37 -1.93
C TYR A 59 11.85 -23.71 -2.21
N PRO A 60 13.15 -23.67 -2.56
CA PRO A 60 13.99 -24.87 -2.64
C PRO A 60 13.99 -25.67 -1.33
N SER A 61 14.17 -27.00 -1.40
CA SER A 61 14.22 -27.88 -0.21
C SER A 61 15.28 -27.45 0.82
N SER A 62 16.42 -26.95 0.35
CA SER A 62 17.50 -26.44 1.20
C SER A 62 17.08 -25.25 2.06
N VAL A 63 16.20 -24.38 1.54
CA VAL A 63 15.67 -23.22 2.27
C VAL A 63 14.49 -23.63 3.15
N ARG A 64 13.62 -24.52 2.68
CA ARG A 64 12.50 -25.05 3.47
C ARG A 64 12.97 -25.69 4.79
N ALA A 65 14.09 -26.41 4.77
CA ALA A 65 14.67 -27.03 5.97
C ALA A 65 15.08 -26.03 7.07
N ALA A 66 15.27 -24.76 6.72
CA ALA A 66 15.57 -23.71 7.71
C ALA A 66 14.32 -23.18 8.43
N PHE A 67 13.12 -23.49 7.93
CA PHE A 67 11.86 -23.14 8.58
C PHE A 67 11.42 -24.26 9.52
N PRO A 68 10.79 -23.92 10.67
CA PRO A 68 10.26 -24.93 11.58
C PRO A 68 9.29 -25.88 10.89
N GLY A 69 9.51 -27.19 11.06
CA GLY A 69 8.71 -28.24 10.43
C GLY A 69 8.89 -28.37 8.91
N GLY A 70 9.80 -27.61 8.28
CA GLY A 70 10.00 -27.65 6.83
C GLY A 70 8.87 -26.99 6.01
N GLU A 71 8.00 -26.21 6.68
CA GLU A 71 6.75 -25.69 6.13
C GLU A 71 6.72 -24.15 6.17
N PRO A 72 7.29 -23.44 5.16
CA PRO A 72 7.39 -21.98 5.17
C PRO A 72 6.05 -21.26 5.19
N LEU A 73 5.00 -21.83 4.60
CA LEU A 73 3.68 -21.20 4.52
C LEU A 73 3.00 -21.07 5.88
N TRP A 74 3.31 -22.00 6.78
CA TRP A 74 2.77 -22.06 8.14
C TRP A 74 3.70 -21.45 9.18
N ALA A 75 4.91 -21.07 8.78
CA ALA A 75 5.85 -20.36 9.62
C ALA A 75 5.42 -18.90 9.85
N SER A 76 5.92 -18.31 10.93
CA SER A 76 5.74 -16.89 11.27
C SER A 76 7.11 -16.21 11.44
N PRO A 77 7.84 -15.99 10.33
CA PRO A 77 9.19 -15.42 10.40
C PRO A 77 9.14 -13.96 10.82
N LEU A 78 10.14 -13.49 11.59
CA LEU A 78 10.23 -12.11 12.06
C LEU A 78 10.04 -11.08 10.94
N VAL A 79 10.63 -11.29 9.77
CA VAL A 79 10.53 -10.38 8.63
C VAL A 79 9.10 -10.22 8.08
N LEU A 80 8.21 -11.20 8.33
CA LEU A 80 6.79 -11.11 7.97
C LEU A 80 6.09 -9.99 8.73
N TRP A 81 6.50 -9.69 9.97
CA TRP A 81 5.90 -8.63 10.78
C TRP A 81 6.11 -7.24 10.20
N VAL A 82 7.22 -7.01 9.49
CA VAL A 82 7.41 -5.78 8.71
C VAL A 82 6.29 -5.65 7.68
N GLY A 83 5.94 -6.75 7.02
CA GLY A 83 4.85 -6.81 6.04
C GLY A 83 3.47 -6.64 6.67
N VAL A 84 3.24 -7.22 7.86
CA VAL A 84 2.01 -7.04 8.63
C VAL A 84 1.81 -5.56 9.00
N CYS A 85 2.84 -4.93 9.58
CA CYS A 85 2.80 -3.50 9.90
C CYS A 85 2.56 -2.65 8.64
N ALA A 86 3.24 -2.97 7.54
CA ALA A 86 3.08 -2.26 6.28
C ALA A 86 1.67 -2.43 5.69
N GLY A 87 1.10 -3.63 5.75
CA GLY A 87 -0.28 -3.91 5.35
C GLY A 87 -1.30 -3.14 6.20
N ALA A 88 -1.08 -3.05 7.51
CA ALA A 88 -1.91 -2.25 8.42
C ALA A 88 -1.83 -0.76 8.08
N ILE A 89 -0.62 -0.23 7.81
CA ILE A 89 -0.43 1.15 7.34
C ILE A 89 -1.17 1.39 6.03
N GLN A 90 -1.11 0.45 5.07
CA GLN A 90 -1.84 0.58 3.81
C GLN A 90 -3.34 0.63 4.00
N LEU A 91 -3.89 -0.25 4.83
CA LEU A 91 -5.32 -0.29 5.11
C LEU A 91 -5.79 0.98 5.84
N GLY A 92 -5.05 1.42 6.85
CA GLY A 92 -5.37 2.64 7.59
C GLY A 92 -5.36 3.88 6.68
N THR A 93 -4.32 4.04 5.88
CA THR A 93 -4.19 5.19 4.97
C THR A 93 -5.19 5.13 3.80
N ALA A 94 -5.48 3.95 3.24
CA ALA A 94 -6.54 3.76 2.26
C ALA A 94 -7.92 4.14 2.84
N SER A 95 -8.18 3.76 4.09
CA SER A 95 -9.43 4.11 4.79
C SER A 95 -9.54 5.63 5.00
N CYS A 96 -8.45 6.31 5.36
CA CYS A 96 -8.42 7.78 5.42
C CYS A 96 -8.72 8.42 4.06
N LEU A 97 -8.12 7.92 2.96
CA LEU A 97 -8.38 8.44 1.62
C LEU A 97 -9.83 8.24 1.17
N ILE A 98 -10.42 7.09 1.49
CA ILE A 98 -11.84 6.82 1.25
C ILE A 98 -12.71 7.79 2.07
N ALA A 99 -12.40 7.97 3.36
CA ALA A 99 -13.13 8.90 4.23
C ALA A 99 -13.05 10.34 3.73
N VAL A 100 -11.87 10.81 3.33
CA VAL A 100 -11.69 12.15 2.71
C VAL A 100 -12.56 12.29 1.48
N SER A 101 -12.62 11.27 0.61
CA SER A 101 -13.45 11.29 -0.60
C SER A 101 -14.95 11.38 -0.28
N ILE A 102 -15.41 10.63 0.73
CA ILE A 102 -16.82 10.64 1.16
C ILE A 102 -17.18 11.98 1.78
N VAL A 103 -16.37 12.51 2.70
CA VAL A 103 -16.62 13.77 3.40
C VAL A 103 -16.60 14.96 2.44
N ARG A 104 -15.65 14.96 1.50
CA ARG A 104 -15.63 15.96 0.43
C ARG A 104 -16.94 15.94 -0.35
N ARG A 105 -17.37 14.77 -0.83
CA ARG A 105 -18.56 14.63 -1.66
C ARG A 105 -19.84 15.03 -0.92
N SER A 106 -19.96 14.73 0.37
CA SER A 106 -21.17 15.07 1.13
C SER A 106 -21.29 16.54 1.49
N ARG A 107 -20.22 17.33 1.30
CA ARG A 107 -20.16 18.74 1.70
C ARG A 107 -19.87 19.71 0.54
N GLU A 108 -19.59 19.22 -0.66
CA GLU A 108 -19.53 20.07 -1.86
C GLU A 108 -20.95 20.40 -2.36
N PRO A 109 -21.24 21.64 -2.81
CA PRO A 109 -20.31 22.76 -3.03
C PRO A 109 -20.06 23.67 -1.79
N GLU A 110 -20.74 23.45 -0.67
CA GLU A 110 -20.69 24.29 0.55
C GLU A 110 -19.38 24.17 1.36
N LEU A 111 -18.33 23.60 0.78
CA LEU A 111 -17.09 23.28 1.48
C LEU A 111 -16.28 24.56 1.72
N SER A 112 -16.11 24.95 2.98
CA SER A 112 -15.25 26.07 3.35
C SER A 112 -13.77 25.78 3.02
N GLU A 113 -13.01 26.82 2.70
CA GLU A 113 -11.58 26.72 2.38
C GLU A 113 -10.76 26.10 3.52
N ALA A 114 -11.06 26.45 4.78
CA ALA A 114 -10.42 25.85 5.95
C ALA A 114 -10.67 24.33 6.06
N ALA A 115 -11.90 23.88 5.74
CA ALA A 115 -12.23 22.47 5.69
C ALA A 115 -11.52 21.77 4.53
N ALA A 116 -11.43 22.41 3.35
CA ALA A 116 -10.71 21.91 2.19
C ALA A 116 -9.22 21.67 2.50
N HIS A 117 -8.55 22.64 3.14
CA HIS A 117 -7.15 22.49 3.58
C HIS A 117 -6.95 21.34 4.55
N THR A 118 -7.89 21.15 5.48
CA THR A 118 -7.83 20.05 6.45
C THR A 118 -7.90 18.70 5.73
N LEU A 119 -8.83 18.55 4.78
CA LEU A 119 -8.96 17.34 3.96
C LEU A 119 -7.70 17.07 3.13
N LEU A 120 -7.12 18.11 2.53
CA LEU A 120 -5.87 18.00 1.77
C LEU A 120 -4.69 17.59 2.66
N ASN A 121 -4.58 18.12 3.88
CA ASN A 121 -3.55 17.70 4.84
C ASN A 121 -3.66 16.21 5.20
N VAL A 122 -4.89 15.74 5.47
CA VAL A 122 -5.13 14.32 5.76
C VAL A 122 -4.77 13.45 4.56
N GLU A 123 -5.14 13.89 3.35
CA GLU A 123 -4.77 13.19 2.12
C GLU A 123 -3.25 13.12 1.94
N ASP A 124 -2.52 14.22 2.14
CA ASP A 124 -1.07 14.27 1.98
C ASP A 124 -0.36 13.35 2.98
N VAL A 125 -0.76 13.38 4.25
CA VAL A 125 -0.24 12.50 5.30
C VAL A 125 -0.54 11.03 4.97
N ALA A 126 -1.79 10.71 4.62
CA ALA A 126 -2.17 9.35 4.26
C ALA A 126 -1.39 8.84 3.03
N SER A 127 -1.19 9.70 2.03
CA SER A 127 -0.42 9.38 0.84
C SER A 127 1.05 9.12 1.16
N MET A 128 1.66 9.95 2.00
CA MET A 128 3.06 9.82 2.39
C MET A 128 3.29 8.53 3.18
N PHE A 129 2.51 8.28 4.23
CA PHE A 129 2.67 7.06 5.02
C PHE A 129 2.31 5.79 4.24
N GLY A 130 1.25 5.83 3.43
CA GLY A 130 0.81 4.69 2.65
C GLY A 130 1.80 4.35 1.54
N LEU A 131 2.06 5.29 0.64
CA LEU A 131 2.82 5.02 -0.59
C LEU A 131 4.33 5.00 -0.36
N ALA A 132 4.87 5.88 0.50
CA ALA A 132 6.30 5.89 0.78
C ALA A 132 6.65 4.85 1.86
N THR A 133 6.23 5.07 3.11
CA THR A 133 6.64 4.20 4.23
C THR A 133 6.09 2.79 4.10
N GLY A 134 4.78 2.64 3.91
CA GLY A 134 4.13 1.34 3.73
C GLY A 134 4.58 0.63 2.47
N GLY A 135 4.72 1.36 1.36
CA GLY A 135 5.24 0.81 0.10
C GLY A 135 6.66 0.27 0.24
N PHE A 136 7.57 1.06 0.82
CA PHE A 136 8.95 0.64 1.07
C PHE A 136 9.03 -0.58 1.98
N ALA A 137 8.27 -0.60 3.07
CA ALA A 137 8.23 -1.73 4.00
C ALA A 137 7.72 -3.02 3.33
N ILE A 138 6.69 -2.93 2.45
CA ILE A 138 6.23 -4.07 1.65
C ILE A 138 7.34 -4.59 0.73
N LEU A 139 8.01 -3.69 0.01
CA LEU A 139 9.09 -4.07 -0.91
C LEU A 139 10.25 -4.73 -0.16
N LEU A 140 10.59 -4.22 1.03
CA LEU A 140 11.58 -4.87 1.91
C LEU A 140 11.13 -6.28 2.30
N THR A 141 9.91 -6.45 2.80
CA THR A 141 9.40 -7.78 3.19
C THR A 141 9.46 -8.74 2.02
N VAL A 142 8.94 -8.36 0.86
CA VAL A 142 8.96 -9.22 -0.34
C VAL A 142 10.40 -9.49 -0.79
N GLY A 143 11.29 -8.50 -0.74
CA GLY A 143 12.71 -8.66 -1.07
C GLY A 143 13.41 -9.69 -0.18
N PHE A 144 13.15 -9.68 1.12
CA PHE A 144 13.67 -10.71 2.03
C PHE A 144 13.11 -12.10 1.68
N PHE A 145 11.81 -12.22 1.38
CA PHE A 145 11.25 -13.50 0.95
C PHE A 145 11.90 -13.99 -0.36
N LEU A 146 12.12 -13.11 -1.34
CA LEU A 146 12.79 -13.46 -2.59
C LEU A 146 14.23 -13.97 -2.40
N LEU A 147 14.90 -13.62 -1.30
CA LEU A 147 16.22 -14.14 -0.99
C LEU A 147 16.24 -15.67 -0.85
N GLY A 148 15.12 -16.29 -0.48
CA GLY A 148 14.98 -17.75 -0.46
C GLY A 148 15.19 -18.40 -1.84
N HIS A 149 15.04 -17.65 -2.93
CA HIS A 149 15.33 -18.11 -4.29
C HIS A 149 16.75 -17.79 -4.77
N ALA A 150 17.52 -17.00 -4.02
CA ALA A 150 18.91 -16.70 -4.33
C ALA A 150 19.90 -17.84 -4.00
N GLY A 151 19.38 -18.97 -3.50
CA GLY A 151 20.15 -20.17 -3.15
C GLY A 151 20.37 -20.31 -1.64
N GLY A 152 20.59 -21.56 -1.20
CA GLY A 152 20.76 -21.88 0.22
C GLY A 152 21.96 -21.20 0.88
N GLU A 153 23.08 -21.04 0.14
CA GLU A 153 24.27 -20.35 0.63
C GLU A 153 24.01 -18.87 0.92
N THR A 154 23.40 -18.15 -0.02
CA THR A 154 23.01 -16.73 0.13
C THR A 154 22.03 -16.53 1.27
N PHE A 155 21.07 -17.44 1.41
CA PHE A 155 20.09 -17.42 2.48
C PHE A 155 20.77 -17.59 3.86
N GLN A 156 21.69 -18.56 3.98
CA GLN A 156 22.44 -18.80 5.21
C GLN A 156 23.43 -17.68 5.53
N SER A 157 24.07 -17.07 4.52
CA SER A 157 24.96 -15.92 4.75
C SER A 157 24.22 -14.73 5.34
N VAL A 158 22.96 -14.50 4.94
CA VAL A 158 22.14 -13.42 5.51
C VAL A 158 21.69 -13.75 6.93
N ILE A 159 21.32 -15.01 7.22
CA ILE A 159 20.98 -15.44 8.58
C ILE A 159 22.16 -15.25 9.54
N THR A 160 23.37 -15.65 9.10
CA THR A 160 24.58 -15.59 9.93
C THR A 160 25.14 -14.18 10.08
N ALA A 161 24.94 -13.30 9.10
CA ALA A 161 25.36 -11.90 9.17
C ALA A 161 24.40 -11.02 10.00
N ALA A 162 23.14 -11.42 10.15
CA ALA A 162 22.15 -10.64 10.88
C ALA A 162 22.32 -10.79 12.40
N PRO A 163 22.25 -9.70 13.19
CA PRO A 163 22.28 -9.78 14.66
C PRO A 163 21.17 -10.65 15.25
N GLN A 164 20.05 -10.74 14.54
CA GLN A 164 18.91 -11.59 14.85
C GLN A 164 18.43 -12.26 13.57
N ASN A 165 18.08 -13.54 13.64
CA ASN A 165 17.67 -14.29 12.46
C ASN A 165 16.29 -13.77 11.95
N PRO A 166 16.23 -13.18 10.73
CA PRO A 166 14.99 -12.60 10.20
C PRO A 166 13.90 -13.64 9.88
N TYR A 167 14.27 -14.93 9.83
CA TYR A 167 13.34 -16.04 9.58
C TYR A 167 12.97 -16.82 10.84
N GLU A 168 13.47 -16.39 11.99
CA GLU A 168 13.13 -16.97 13.28
C GLU A 168 11.64 -16.79 13.59
N GLN A 169 11.07 -17.77 14.29
CA GLN A 169 9.69 -17.69 14.75
C GLN A 169 9.52 -16.58 15.78
N THR A 170 8.47 -15.80 15.62
CA THR A 170 8.03 -14.87 16.66
C THR A 170 7.08 -15.55 17.64
N GLY A 171 7.04 -15.05 18.89
CA GLY A 171 6.13 -15.56 19.93
C GLY A 171 4.63 -15.43 19.62
N VAL A 172 4.28 -14.63 18.61
CA VAL A 172 2.92 -14.54 18.06
C VAL A 172 2.90 -15.25 16.71
N SER A 173 2.11 -16.32 16.59
CA SER A 173 2.08 -17.17 15.40
C SER A 173 1.07 -16.65 14.36
N VAL A 174 1.51 -15.72 13.51
CA VAL A 174 0.75 -15.31 12.30
C VAL A 174 1.39 -15.95 11.08
N PRO A 175 0.75 -16.93 10.41
CA PRO A 175 1.38 -17.66 9.33
C PRO A 175 1.45 -16.84 8.04
N VAL A 176 2.46 -17.09 7.20
CA VAL A 176 2.66 -16.43 5.90
C VAL A 176 1.40 -16.50 5.03
N ILE A 177 0.73 -17.66 5.00
CA ILE A 177 -0.50 -17.85 4.23
C ILE A 177 -1.64 -16.92 4.68
N ALA A 178 -1.78 -16.68 5.99
CA ALA A 178 -2.81 -15.79 6.50
C ALA A 178 -2.55 -14.33 6.10
N VAL A 179 -1.29 -13.88 6.21
CA VAL A 179 -0.90 -12.52 5.82
C VAL A 179 -1.11 -12.31 4.32
N GLY A 180 -0.64 -13.22 3.47
CA GLY A 180 -0.79 -13.06 2.03
C GLY A 180 -2.25 -13.15 1.57
N THR A 181 -3.06 -14.02 2.18
CA THR A 181 -4.50 -14.10 1.88
C THR A 181 -5.22 -12.83 2.29
N ALA A 182 -4.95 -12.31 3.49
CA ALA A 182 -5.51 -11.04 3.94
C ALA A 182 -5.09 -9.90 3.01
N ALA A 183 -3.82 -9.82 2.63
CA ALA A 183 -3.31 -8.81 1.71
C ALA A 183 -3.99 -8.88 0.32
N ALA A 184 -4.24 -10.07 -0.21
CA ALA A 184 -4.95 -10.26 -1.48
C ALA A 184 -6.41 -9.78 -1.40
N ILE A 185 -7.13 -10.17 -0.33
CA ILE A 185 -8.51 -9.73 -0.09
C ILE A 185 -8.57 -8.21 0.06
N SER A 186 -7.68 -7.64 0.89
CA SER A 186 -7.57 -6.20 1.09
C SER A 186 -7.26 -5.46 -0.21
N SER A 187 -6.37 -5.99 -1.04
CA SER A 187 -6.05 -5.42 -2.35
C SER A 187 -7.29 -5.33 -3.24
N ALA A 188 -8.10 -6.40 -3.30
CA ALA A 188 -9.34 -6.42 -4.08
C ALA A 188 -10.35 -5.41 -3.54
N VAL A 189 -10.56 -5.35 -2.23
CA VAL A 189 -11.49 -4.39 -1.60
C VAL A 189 -11.08 -2.95 -1.89
N VAL A 190 -9.81 -2.59 -1.66
CA VAL A 190 -9.29 -1.23 -1.91
C VAL A 190 -9.42 -0.86 -3.38
N TYR A 191 -9.17 -1.80 -4.29
CA TYR A 191 -9.35 -1.58 -5.73
C TYR A 191 -10.81 -1.33 -6.10
N LEU A 192 -11.75 -2.12 -5.57
CA LEU A 192 -13.18 -1.94 -5.81
C LEU A 192 -13.66 -0.58 -5.28
N CYS A 193 -13.21 -0.18 -4.08
CA CYS A 193 -13.48 1.16 -3.54
C CYS A 193 -12.96 2.27 -4.46
N SER A 194 -11.74 2.13 -5.00
CA SER A 194 -11.20 3.08 -5.98
C SER A 194 -12.09 3.18 -7.23
N ARG A 195 -12.55 2.04 -7.77
CA ARG A 195 -13.42 2.01 -8.94
C ARG A 195 -14.77 2.67 -8.67
N TYR A 196 -15.37 2.39 -7.51
CA TYR A 196 -16.63 3.01 -7.09
C TYR A 196 -16.51 4.53 -6.93
N LEU A 197 -15.43 5.02 -6.32
CA LEU A 197 -15.17 6.45 -6.18
C LEU A 197 -14.90 7.13 -7.52
N ARG A 198 -14.32 6.41 -8.49
CA ARG A 198 -14.11 6.94 -9.85
C ARG A 198 -15.41 7.00 -10.65
N SER A 199 -16.26 5.99 -10.57
CA SER A 199 -17.52 5.94 -11.34
C SER A 199 -18.57 6.94 -10.85
N THR A 200 -18.46 7.38 -9.60
CA THR A 200 -19.38 8.37 -9.00
C THR A 200 -18.91 9.81 -9.13
N ALA A 201 -17.75 10.04 -9.74
CA ALA A 201 -17.17 11.35 -10.02
C ALA A 201 -17.33 11.79 -11.49
N ALA A 202 -18.05 10.99 -12.29
CA ALA A 202 -18.52 11.32 -13.64
C ALA A 202 -20.02 11.60 -13.59
#